data_AF-W4RUU6-F1
#
_entry.id   AF-W4RUU6-F1
#
_cell.length_a   1.000
_cell.length_b   1.000
_cell.length_c   1.000
_cell.angle_alpha   90.00
_cell.angle_beta   90.00
_cell.angle_gamma   90.00
#
_symmetry.space_group_name_H-M   'P 1'
#
loop_
_entity.id
_entity.type
_entity.pdbx_description
1 polymer ?
#
loop_
_entity_poly.entity_id
_entity_poly.type
_entity_poly.pdbx_seq_one_letter_code
_entity_poly.pdbx_strand_id
1 'polypeptide(L)'
;MSKGKIIVHILQGACYCKGYDPGGFTGLFDEDLKNAVIRLQTDAGLTVRNGKVYDYVFKAFLTMDAYVLTFGSDPRIREMQQDLNNKYYTTSGVQPCDGHYQRGTNTALIYGIQTEEGIAPNLQTGSVEPTTRDRLPTLRLGSVGNFVKLLQYALYVNRFDPGAFDG
;
A
#
# COMPACT_ATOMS: atom_id res chain seq x y z
N MET A 1 -5.85 32.17 12.59
CA MET A 1 -5.69 30.72 12.90
C MET A 1 -4.26 30.32 12.53
N SER A 2 -3.55 29.54 13.35
CA SER A 2 -2.16 29.15 13.02
C SER A 2 -2.12 28.17 11.84
N LYS A 3 -1.02 28.16 11.08
CA LYS A 3 -0.83 27.22 9.95
C LYS A 3 -1.01 25.76 10.39
N GLY A 4 -0.49 25.39 11.57
CA GLY A 4 -0.64 24.04 12.12
C GLY A 4 -2.09 23.65 12.38
N LYS A 5 -2.90 24.56 12.95
CA LYS A 5 -4.32 24.28 13.21
C LYS A 5 -5.13 24.09 11.91
N ILE A 6 -4.77 24.79 10.83
CA ILE A 6 -5.42 24.59 9.52
C ILE A 6 -5.12 23.19 8.97
N ILE A 7 -3.87 22.74 9.04
CA ILE A 7 -3.46 21.40 8.57
C ILE A 7 -4.20 20.30 9.35
N VAL A 8 -4.40 20.47 10.66
CA VAL A 8 -5.16 19.51 11.47
C VAL A 8 -6.63 19.43 11.05
N HIS A 9 -7.29 20.55 10.74
CA HIS A 9 -8.66 20.51 10.23
C HIS A 9 -8.75 19.79 8.87
N ILE A 10 -7.77 20.01 7.98
CA ILE A 10 -7.71 19.28 6.71
C ILE A 10 -7.63 17.78 6.96
N LEU A 11 -6.78 17.35 7.91
CA LEU A 11 -6.66 15.94 8.28
C LEU A 11 -7.98 15.38 8.86
N GLN A 12 -8.61 16.10 9.80
CA GLN A 12 -9.89 15.67 10.39
C GLN A 12 -10.98 15.54 9.32
N GLY A 13 -11.04 16.48 8.37
CA GLY A 13 -11.98 16.40 7.24
C GLY A 13 -11.71 15.19 6.36
N ALA A 14 -10.43 14.94 6.03
CA ALA A 14 -10.02 13.78 5.26
C ALA A 14 -10.33 12.45 5.98
N CYS A 15 -10.18 12.41 7.30
CA CYS A 15 -10.55 11.27 8.14
C CYS A 15 -12.04 10.94 7.98
N TYR A 16 -12.93 11.93 8.08
CA TYR A 16 -14.37 11.74 7.83
C TYR A 16 -14.66 11.24 6.42
N CYS A 17 -14.03 11.83 5.40
CA CYS A 17 -14.21 11.39 4.00
C CYS A 17 -13.77 9.93 3.78
N LYS A 18 -12.75 9.47 4.53
CA LYS A 18 -12.23 8.09 4.46
C LYS A 18 -12.97 7.11 5.38
N GLY A 19 -13.87 7.60 6.23
CA GLY A 19 -14.57 6.78 7.22
C GLY A 19 -13.76 6.44 8.48
N TYR A 20 -12.66 7.16 8.73
CA TYR A 20 -11.93 7.07 9.99
C TYR A 20 -12.42 8.17 10.92
N ASP A 21 -13.17 7.85 11.96
CA ASP A 21 -13.67 8.86 12.90
C ASP A 21 -12.53 9.54 13.68
N PRO A 22 -12.29 10.86 13.52
CA PRO A 22 -11.28 11.60 14.27
C PRO A 22 -11.80 12.16 15.60
N GLY A 23 -13.00 11.78 16.06
CA GLY A 23 -13.63 12.27 17.30
C GLY A 23 -14.30 13.63 17.17
N GLY A 24 -13.75 14.54 16.37
CA GLY A 24 -14.35 15.83 16.08
C GLY A 24 -13.62 16.65 15.03
N PHE A 25 -14.18 17.82 14.73
CA PHE A 25 -13.59 18.82 13.82
C PHE A 25 -13.08 20.04 14.61
N THR A 26 -12.15 19.78 15.53
CA THR A 26 -11.71 20.72 16.59
C THR A 26 -10.46 21.53 16.20
N GLY A 27 -9.71 21.06 15.21
CA GLY A 27 -8.37 21.55 14.87
C GLY A 27 -7.31 21.19 15.91
N LEU A 28 -7.58 20.23 16.79
CA LEU A 28 -6.64 19.66 17.75
C LEU A 28 -6.18 18.28 17.29
N PHE A 29 -4.89 17.99 17.44
CA PHE A 29 -4.36 16.66 17.22
C PHE A 29 -4.43 15.90 18.55
N ASP A 30 -5.59 15.34 18.84
CA ASP A 30 -5.89 14.59 20.05
C ASP A 30 -5.73 13.07 19.84
N GLU A 31 -6.06 12.29 20.87
CA GLU A 31 -5.90 10.84 20.84
C GLU A 31 -6.85 10.17 19.84
N ASP A 32 -8.05 10.74 19.61
CA ASP A 32 -9.00 10.22 18.63
C ASP A 32 -8.48 10.39 17.20
N LEU A 33 -7.95 11.58 16.87
CA LEU A 33 -7.31 11.80 15.58
C LEU A 33 -6.07 10.91 15.40
N LYS A 34 -5.25 10.74 16.44
CA LYS A 34 -4.11 9.83 16.42
C LYS A 34 -4.54 8.38 16.15
N ASN A 35 -5.61 7.92 16.78
CA ASN A 35 -6.17 6.58 16.57
C ASN A 35 -6.74 6.41 15.16
N ALA A 36 -7.36 7.45 14.58
CA ALA A 36 -7.75 7.47 13.16
C ALA A 36 -6.54 7.26 12.23
N VAL A 37 -5.41 7.92 12.52
CA VAL A 37 -4.16 7.74 11.77
C VAL A 37 -3.61 6.31 11.92
N ILE A 38 -3.63 5.74 13.13
CA ILE A 38 -3.19 4.35 13.36
C ILE A 38 -4.04 3.36 12.57
N ARG A 39 -5.36 3.56 12.53
CA ARG A 39 -6.27 2.70 11.74
C ARG A 39 -5.92 2.74 10.25
N LEU A 40 -5.77 3.93 9.66
CA LEU A 40 -5.34 4.03 8.25
C LEU A 40 -3.97 3.37 8.03
N GLN A 41 -2.99 3.59 8.92
CA GLN A 41 -1.67 2.96 8.79
C GLN A 41 -1.74 1.44 8.82
N THR A 42 -2.61 0.89 9.67
CA THR A 42 -2.86 -0.55 9.80
C THR A 42 -3.56 -1.11 8.58
N ASP A 43 -4.63 -0.44 8.14
CA ASP A 43 -5.43 -0.83 6.99
C ASP A 43 -4.61 -0.79 5.69
N ALA A 44 -3.77 0.23 5.52
CA ALA A 44 -2.84 0.34 4.41
C ALA A 44 -1.68 -0.66 4.45
N GLY A 45 -1.53 -1.47 5.51
CA GLY A 45 -0.48 -2.49 5.62
C GLY A 45 0.90 -1.95 5.97
N LEU A 46 1.04 -0.68 6.36
CA LEU A 46 2.32 -0.05 6.64
C LEU A 46 3.04 -0.69 7.84
N THR A 47 4.38 -0.66 7.85
CA THR A 47 5.20 -1.18 8.96
C THR A 47 5.17 -0.26 10.18
N VAL A 48 5.12 1.06 9.97
CA VAL A 48 5.05 2.07 11.02
C VAL A 48 3.60 2.48 11.27
N ARG A 49 3.08 2.15 12.46
CA ARG A 49 1.67 2.35 12.88
C ARG A 49 1.57 3.14 14.18
N ASN A 50 2.32 4.22 14.28
CA ASN A 50 2.53 4.99 15.52
C ASN A 50 1.61 6.22 15.66
N GLY A 51 0.68 6.42 14.73
CA GLY A 51 -0.22 7.57 14.72
C GLY A 51 0.44 8.89 14.32
N LYS A 52 1.73 8.88 13.92
CA LYS A 52 2.38 10.06 13.34
C LYS A 52 1.98 10.20 11.88
N VAL A 53 1.74 11.45 11.49
CA VAL A 53 1.37 11.80 10.11
C VAL A 53 2.63 12.11 9.33
N TYR A 54 3.16 11.08 8.66
CA TYR A 54 4.19 11.24 7.65
C TYR A 54 3.59 11.80 6.35
N ASP A 55 4.41 12.34 5.47
CA ASP A 55 4.00 12.87 4.17
C ASP A 55 3.20 11.86 3.33
N TYR A 56 3.63 10.60 3.29
CA TYR A 56 2.93 9.53 2.58
C TYR A 56 1.60 9.13 3.24
N VAL A 57 1.48 9.23 4.58
CA VAL A 57 0.23 8.99 5.32
C VAL A 57 -0.74 10.14 5.08
N PHE A 58 -0.26 11.38 5.11
CA PHE A 58 -1.07 12.55 4.82
C PHE A 58 -1.61 12.50 3.39
N LYS A 59 -0.76 12.13 2.42
CA LYS A 59 -1.19 11.89 1.04
C LYS A 59 -2.28 10.81 0.97
N ALA A 60 -2.13 9.68 1.66
CA ALA A 60 -3.10 8.59 1.69
C ALA A 60 -4.49 9.04 2.20
N PHE A 61 -4.55 9.98 3.15
CA PHE A 61 -5.81 10.58 3.58
C PHE A 61 -6.47 11.45 2.50
N LEU A 62 -5.69 12.04 1.60
CA LEU A 62 -6.15 13.03 0.61
C LEU A 62 -6.41 12.47 -0.80
N THR A 63 -6.36 11.15 -0.99
CA THR A 63 -6.77 10.48 -2.25
C THR A 63 -8.18 9.91 -2.14
N MET A 64 -8.73 9.38 -3.24
CA MET A 64 -9.98 8.61 -3.23
C MET A 64 -9.78 7.11 -2.93
N ASP A 65 -8.54 6.68 -2.66
CA ASP A 65 -8.21 5.27 -2.45
C ASP A 65 -8.87 4.71 -1.19
N ALA A 66 -9.45 3.52 -1.26
CA ALA A 66 -9.92 2.80 -0.07
C ALA A 66 -8.81 1.89 0.49
N TYR A 67 -8.72 1.80 1.82
CA TYR A 67 -7.76 0.94 2.53
C TYR A 67 -8.41 -0.23 3.27
N VAL A 68 -9.74 -0.32 3.17
CA VAL A 68 -10.57 -1.41 3.69
C VAL A 68 -11.30 -2.07 2.53
N LEU A 69 -11.72 -3.32 2.71
CA LEU A 69 -12.51 -4.05 1.70
C LEU A 69 -13.77 -3.27 1.32
N THR A 70 -14.00 -3.14 0.02
CA THR A 70 -15.22 -2.56 -0.54
C THR A 70 -16.17 -3.65 -1.05
N PHE A 71 -17.40 -3.28 -1.39
CA PHE A 71 -18.39 -4.24 -1.88
C PHE A 71 -17.90 -4.96 -3.15
N GLY A 72 -17.99 -6.29 -3.18
CA GLY A 72 -17.55 -7.11 -4.32
C GLY A 72 -16.03 -7.25 -4.45
N SER A 73 -15.27 -6.88 -3.41
CA SER A 73 -13.81 -7.04 -3.37
C SER A 73 -13.37 -8.43 -2.88
N ASP A 74 -12.09 -8.73 -3.07
CA ASP A 74 -11.46 -10.00 -2.71
C ASP A 74 -10.47 -9.82 -1.53
N PRO A 75 -10.70 -10.48 -0.38
CA PRO A 75 -9.79 -10.47 0.76
C PRO A 75 -8.35 -10.90 0.43
N ARG A 76 -8.15 -11.82 -0.52
CA ARG A 76 -6.81 -12.27 -0.93
C ARG A 76 -6.08 -11.22 -1.75
N ILE A 77 -6.81 -10.47 -2.59
CA ILE A 77 -6.21 -9.31 -3.28
C ILE A 77 -5.81 -8.24 -2.25
N ARG A 78 -6.62 -8.06 -1.21
CA ARG A 78 -6.29 -7.12 -0.15
C ARG A 78 -5.06 -7.55 0.65
N GLU A 79 -4.90 -8.85 0.94
CA GLU A 79 -3.70 -9.40 1.56
C GLU A 79 -2.45 -9.05 0.72
N MET A 80 -2.50 -9.29 -0.59
CA MET A 80 -1.45 -8.89 -1.54
C MET A 80 -1.19 -7.37 -1.49
N GLN A 81 -2.23 -6.53 -1.55
CA GLN A 81 -2.10 -5.08 -1.52
C GLN A 81 -1.41 -4.59 -0.23
N GLN A 82 -1.80 -5.15 0.92
CA GLN A 82 -1.17 -4.82 2.20
C GLN A 82 0.28 -5.27 2.26
N ASP A 83 0.62 -6.45 1.73
CA ASP A 83 2.00 -6.93 1.69
C ASP A 83 2.89 -6.08 0.79
N LEU A 84 2.37 -5.69 -0.38
CA LEU A 84 3.05 -4.78 -1.30
C LEU A 84 3.32 -3.42 -0.63
N ASN A 85 2.32 -2.86 0.06
CA ASN A 85 2.52 -1.63 0.82
C ASN A 85 3.47 -1.82 2.01
N ASN A 86 3.41 -2.96 2.70
CA ASN A 86 4.29 -3.23 3.83
C ASN A 86 5.77 -3.12 3.43
N LYS A 87 6.07 -3.65 2.24
CA LYS A 87 7.44 -3.87 1.80
C LYS A 87 7.97 -2.84 0.80
N TYR A 88 7.12 -2.31 -0.07
CA TYR A 88 7.56 -1.53 -1.24
C TYR A 88 7.00 -0.10 -1.31
N TYR A 89 6.23 0.35 -0.30
CA TYR A 89 5.61 1.69 -0.33
C TYR A 89 6.59 2.86 -0.51
N THR A 90 7.86 2.67 -0.14
CA THR A 90 8.89 3.72 -0.28
C THR A 90 9.21 4.04 -1.74
N THR A 91 9.00 3.10 -2.66
CA THR A 91 9.17 3.31 -4.11
C THR A 91 7.84 3.34 -4.85
N SER A 92 6.88 2.48 -4.46
CA SER A 92 5.57 2.43 -5.11
C SER A 92 4.59 3.49 -4.63
N GLY A 93 4.86 4.16 -3.50
CA GLY A 93 3.86 4.89 -2.73
C GLY A 93 2.85 3.95 -2.04
N VAL A 94 2.03 4.52 -1.15
CA VAL A 94 0.96 3.80 -0.48
C VAL A 94 -0.22 3.61 -1.45
N GLN A 95 -0.47 2.36 -1.83
CA GLN A 95 -1.54 1.97 -2.75
C GLN A 95 -2.84 1.61 -2.00
N PRO A 96 -4.01 1.65 -2.65
CA PRO A 96 -5.26 1.15 -2.05
C PRO A 96 -5.12 -0.28 -1.53
N CYS A 97 -5.85 -0.57 -0.45
CA CYS A 97 -6.04 -1.91 0.13
C CYS A 97 -7.53 -2.26 0.13
N ASP A 98 -8.17 -2.07 -1.03
CA ASP A 98 -9.61 -2.18 -1.24
C ASP A 98 -10.07 -3.58 -1.65
N GLY A 99 -9.13 -4.50 -1.92
CA GLY A 99 -9.38 -5.85 -2.42
C GLY A 99 -9.75 -5.92 -3.90
N HIS A 100 -9.52 -4.86 -4.68
CA HIS A 100 -9.69 -4.86 -6.12
C HIS A 100 -8.35 -4.78 -6.83
N TYR A 101 -8.09 -5.70 -7.76
CA TYR A 101 -6.89 -5.61 -8.58
C TYR A 101 -7.03 -4.48 -9.60
N GLN A 102 -6.19 -3.46 -9.46
CA GLN A 102 -6.23 -2.24 -10.27
C GLN A 102 -4.82 -1.86 -10.75
N ARG A 103 -4.73 -0.79 -11.56
CA ARG A 103 -3.46 -0.26 -12.06
C ARG A 103 -2.46 0.00 -10.94
N GLY A 104 -2.89 0.61 -9.83
CA GLY A 104 -2.02 0.91 -8.69
C GLY A 104 -1.40 -0.35 -8.08
N THR A 105 -2.21 -1.40 -7.88
CA THR A 105 -1.74 -2.70 -7.38
C THR A 105 -0.75 -3.35 -8.33
N ASN A 106 -1.02 -3.35 -9.64
CA ASN A 106 -0.08 -3.87 -10.64
C ASN A 106 1.24 -3.07 -10.67
N THR A 107 1.16 -1.75 -10.61
CA THR A 107 2.35 -0.89 -10.57
C THR A 107 3.18 -1.15 -9.32
N ALA A 108 2.57 -1.30 -8.14
CA ALA A 108 3.30 -1.67 -6.93
C ALA A 108 3.91 -3.08 -6.99
N LEU A 109 3.25 -4.04 -7.64
CA LEU A 109 3.82 -5.36 -7.90
C LEU A 109 5.11 -5.24 -8.73
N ILE A 110 5.12 -4.40 -9.77
CA ILE A 110 6.31 -4.17 -10.61
C ILE A 110 7.42 -3.44 -9.82
N TYR A 111 7.08 -2.43 -9.01
CA TYR A 111 8.05 -1.80 -8.09
C TYR A 111 8.65 -2.82 -7.11
N GLY A 112 7.84 -3.78 -6.64
CA GLY A 112 8.32 -4.90 -5.83
C GLY A 112 9.36 -5.74 -6.56
N ILE A 113 9.08 -6.14 -7.81
CA ILE A 113 10.05 -6.86 -8.66
C ILE A 113 11.35 -6.06 -8.83
N GLN A 114 11.25 -4.78 -9.22
CA GLN A 114 12.41 -3.93 -9.43
C GLN A 114 13.24 -3.74 -8.15
N THR A 115 12.59 -3.69 -6.99
CA THR A 115 13.27 -3.62 -5.69
C THR A 115 14.02 -4.91 -5.38
N GLU A 116 13.41 -6.08 -5.61
CA GLU A 116 14.04 -7.39 -5.40
C GLU A 116 15.17 -7.68 -6.40
N GLU A 117 15.11 -7.09 -7.61
CA GLU A 117 16.20 -7.09 -8.60
C GLU A 117 17.39 -6.18 -8.22
N GLY A 118 17.27 -5.44 -7.11
CA GLY A 118 18.29 -4.49 -6.67
C GLY A 118 18.42 -3.25 -7.55
N ILE A 119 17.36 -2.84 -8.26
CA ILE A 119 17.34 -1.57 -9.00
C ILE A 119 17.23 -0.44 -7.98
N ALA A 120 18.12 0.55 -8.07
CA ALA A 120 18.13 1.68 -7.15
C ALA A 120 16.79 2.44 -7.18
N PRO A 121 16.25 2.90 -6.03
CA PRO A 121 14.93 3.53 -5.94
C PRO A 121 14.64 4.64 -6.95
N ASN A 122 15.63 5.48 -7.26
CA ASN A 122 15.51 6.59 -8.21
C ASN A 122 15.51 6.16 -9.69
N LEU A 123 15.79 4.89 -9.98
CA LEU A 123 15.78 4.30 -11.32
C LEU A 123 14.58 3.37 -11.53
N GLN A 124 13.79 3.10 -10.49
CA GLN A 124 12.58 2.29 -10.60
C GLN A 124 11.47 3.09 -11.30
N THR A 125 10.75 2.44 -12.21
CA THR A 125 9.75 3.09 -13.06
C THR A 125 8.34 2.51 -12.88
N GLY A 126 8.22 1.38 -12.17
CA GLY A 126 6.94 0.66 -12.05
C GLY A 126 6.45 0.09 -13.39
N SER A 127 7.33 -0.01 -14.39
CA SER A 127 7.08 -0.54 -15.73
C SER A 127 8.10 -1.62 -16.07
N VAL A 128 7.69 -2.61 -16.87
CA VAL A 128 8.60 -3.68 -17.30
C VAL A 128 9.41 -3.19 -18.51
N GLU A 129 10.63 -2.74 -18.24
CA GLU A 129 11.61 -2.22 -19.21
C GLU A 129 12.73 -3.25 -19.47
N PRO A 130 13.66 -3.03 -20.43
CA PRO A 130 14.73 -4.00 -20.72
C PRO A 130 15.50 -4.43 -19.47
N THR A 131 15.90 -3.50 -18.61
CA THR A 131 16.61 -3.80 -17.37
C THR A 131 15.85 -4.75 -16.44
N THR A 132 14.54 -4.56 -16.29
CA THR A 132 13.69 -5.46 -15.49
C THR A 132 13.59 -6.82 -16.18
N ARG A 133 13.35 -6.87 -17.50
CA ARG A 133 13.29 -8.14 -18.24
C ARG A 133 14.57 -8.96 -18.11
N ASP A 134 15.72 -8.30 -18.18
CA ASP A 134 17.04 -8.94 -18.17
C ASP A 134 17.45 -9.42 -16.77
N ARG A 135 16.91 -8.83 -15.70
CA ARG A 135 17.23 -9.15 -14.30
C ARG A 135 16.27 -10.13 -13.64
N LEU A 136 15.11 -10.37 -14.25
CA LEU A 136 14.16 -11.36 -13.75
C LEU A 136 14.84 -12.73 -13.59
N PRO A 137 14.78 -13.34 -12.41
CA PRO A 137 15.40 -14.63 -12.19
C PRO A 137 14.60 -15.76 -12.85
N THR A 138 15.28 -16.85 -13.18
CA THR A 138 14.61 -18.11 -13.52
C THR A 138 14.20 -18.84 -12.24
N LEU A 139 12.89 -19.02 -12.04
CA LEU A 139 12.32 -19.79 -10.93
C LEU A 139 12.03 -21.23 -11.37
N ARG A 140 12.15 -22.18 -10.45
CA ARG A 140 11.89 -23.61 -10.66
C ARG A 140 11.21 -24.24 -9.45
N LEU A 141 10.78 -25.49 -9.57
CA LEU A 141 10.25 -26.23 -8.42
C LEU A 141 11.29 -26.23 -7.27
N GLY A 142 10.84 -25.87 -6.08
CA GLY A 142 11.69 -25.72 -4.89
C GLY A 142 12.41 -24.38 -4.77
N SER A 143 12.22 -23.44 -5.70
CA SER A 143 12.55 -22.03 -5.45
C SER A 143 11.76 -21.50 -4.26
N VAL A 144 12.35 -20.58 -3.49
CA VAL A 144 11.74 -19.93 -2.33
C VAL A 144 12.04 -18.43 -2.32
N GLY A 145 11.27 -17.66 -1.56
CA GLY A 145 11.53 -16.25 -1.27
C GLY A 145 10.72 -15.26 -2.11
N ASN A 146 11.15 -14.00 -2.10
CA ASN A 146 10.31 -12.88 -2.54
C ASN A 146 9.88 -12.95 -4.01
N PHE A 147 10.76 -13.41 -4.91
CA PHE A 147 10.40 -13.56 -6.32
C PHE A 147 9.32 -14.63 -6.53
N VAL A 148 9.32 -15.70 -5.74
CA VAL A 148 8.25 -16.70 -5.78
C VAL A 148 6.95 -16.10 -5.24
N LYS A 149 6.99 -15.34 -4.14
CA LYS A 149 5.81 -14.64 -3.61
C LYS A 149 5.21 -13.66 -4.62
N LEU A 150 6.05 -12.88 -5.31
CA LEU A 150 5.63 -11.97 -6.38
C LEU A 150 5.05 -12.73 -7.59
N LEU A 151 5.59 -13.91 -7.92
CA LEU A 151 5.01 -14.81 -8.92
C LEU A 151 3.64 -15.37 -8.47
N GLN A 152 3.50 -15.77 -7.21
CA GLN A 152 2.23 -16.24 -6.65
C GLN A 152 1.16 -15.15 -6.76
N TYR A 153 1.50 -13.90 -6.44
CA TYR A 153 0.61 -12.74 -6.68
C TYR A 153 0.22 -12.61 -8.16
N ALA A 154 1.19 -12.67 -9.07
CA ALA A 154 0.95 -12.58 -10.50
C ALA A 154 0.04 -13.70 -11.01
N LEU A 155 0.22 -14.94 -10.54
CA LEU A 155 -0.64 -16.08 -10.87
C LEU A 155 -2.07 -15.85 -10.38
N TYR A 156 -2.23 -15.41 -9.12
CA TYR A 156 -3.53 -15.16 -8.52
C TYR A 156 -4.36 -14.13 -9.29
N VAL A 157 -3.76 -12.98 -9.62
CA VAL A 157 -4.47 -11.93 -10.38
C VAL A 157 -4.73 -12.31 -11.84
N ASN A 158 -4.06 -13.36 -12.34
CA ASN A 158 -4.33 -14.01 -13.62
C ASN A 158 -5.25 -15.24 -13.51
N ARG A 159 -5.95 -15.40 -12.37
CA ARG A 159 -6.95 -16.46 -12.11
C ARG A 159 -6.38 -17.88 -12.00
N PHE A 160 -5.11 -18.01 -11.66
CA PHE A 160 -4.51 -19.28 -11.24
C PHE A 160 -4.38 -19.27 -9.72
N ASP A 161 -4.81 -20.32 -9.03
CA ASP A 161 -4.64 -20.40 -7.57
C ASP A 161 -3.23 -20.90 -7.22
N PRO A 162 -2.35 -20.07 -6.64
CA PRO A 162 -1.02 -20.49 -6.25
C PRO A 162 -0.99 -21.17 -4.86
N GLY A 163 -2.14 -21.31 -4.19
CA GLY A 163 -2.17 -21.65 -2.77
C GLY A 163 -1.84 -20.44 -1.89
N ALA A 164 -1.11 -20.63 -0.80
CA ALA A 164 -0.70 -19.52 0.08
C ALA A 164 0.31 -18.57 -0.60
N PHE A 165 0.38 -17.34 -0.12
CA PHE A 165 1.40 -16.36 -0.52
C PHE A 165 2.62 -16.45 0.41
N ASP A 166 3.36 -17.55 0.32
CA ASP A 166 4.41 -17.92 1.27
C ASP A 166 5.85 -17.77 0.75
N GLY A 167 6.05 -17.65 -0.56
CA GLY A 167 7.36 -17.41 -1.18
C GLY A 167 8.29 -18.61 -1.17
#